data_AF-A0A0A1XRC9-F1
#
_entry.id   AF-A0A0A1XRC9-F1
#
_cell.length_a   1.000
_cell.length_b   1.000
_cell.length_c   1.000
_cell.angle_alpha   90.00
_cell.angle_beta   90.00
_cell.angle_gamma   90.00
#
_symmetry.space_group_name_H-M   'P 1'
#
loop_
_entity.id
_entity.type
_entity.pdbx_description
1 polymer ?
#
loop_
_entity_poly.entity_id
_entity_poly.type
_entity_poly.pdbx_seq_one_letter_code
_entity_poly.pdbx_strand_id
1 'polypeptide(L)'
;MSASVESAISMSHLELRTEHKLYSRLRELYDFYRNQFGDEPEFFVRMPGRVNIIGEHVDYCGYPVLPMAIDQCILLAVGHNAENSFLQLRNVETKRYENFKCDLNALSIDLPHTGGPKWYNYYLCGVKGIYEQIQQENNNEPLRPIGMNIALSGNIPPASGLSSSSALVSAAVLATAYVHQLPLERKQLAATLCANVAFATRRYGGQ
;
A
#
# COMPACT_ATOMS: atom_id res chain seq x y z
N MET A 1 10.76 15.91 -29.51
CA MET A 1 11.06 14.48 -29.29
C MET A 1 11.17 14.29 -27.78
N SER A 2 10.41 13.33 -27.26
CA SER A 2 9.80 13.31 -25.92
C SER A 2 10.81 13.15 -24.78
N ALA A 3 10.80 14.11 -23.85
CA ALA A 3 11.28 13.89 -22.49
C ALA A 3 10.15 13.20 -21.71
N SER A 4 10.24 11.89 -21.54
CA SER A 4 9.30 11.13 -20.73
C SER A 4 9.57 11.42 -19.25
N VAL A 5 8.50 11.83 -18.57
CA VAL A 5 8.48 12.29 -17.18
C VAL A 5 8.68 11.09 -16.24
N GLU A 6 9.88 10.96 -15.66
CA GLU A 6 10.13 10.10 -14.49
C GLU A 6 9.53 10.77 -13.25
N SER A 7 8.21 10.64 -13.07
CA SER A 7 7.48 11.22 -11.94
C SER A 7 7.75 10.43 -10.65
N ALA A 8 8.70 10.91 -9.85
CA ALA A 8 8.80 10.97 -8.37
C ALA A 8 8.35 9.78 -7.46
N ILE A 9 7.96 8.64 -8.01
CA ILE A 9 7.95 7.33 -7.35
C ILE A 9 9.22 6.64 -7.84
N SER A 10 10.07 6.17 -6.92
CA SER A 10 11.39 5.60 -7.26
C SER A 10 11.22 4.32 -8.08
N MET A 11 11.08 4.47 -9.40
CA MET A 11 11.16 3.41 -10.39
C MET A 11 12.62 3.00 -10.53
N SER A 12 13.10 2.17 -9.61
CA SER A 12 14.38 1.49 -9.78
C SER A 12 14.14 0.22 -10.57
N HIS A 13 14.54 0.19 -11.85
CA HIS A 13 14.69 -1.05 -12.60
C HIS A 13 15.89 -1.81 -12.02
N LEU A 14 15.69 -2.46 -10.88
CA LEU A 14 16.73 -3.27 -10.26
C LEU A 14 16.68 -4.65 -10.91
N GLU A 15 17.70 -4.98 -11.70
CA GLU A 15 17.96 -6.36 -12.06
C GLU A 15 18.29 -7.13 -10.77
N LEU A 16 17.25 -7.68 -10.16
CA LEU A 16 17.39 -8.51 -8.98
C LEU A 16 18.09 -9.79 -9.41
N ARG A 17 19.30 -10.00 -8.90
CA ARG A 17 20.01 -11.27 -9.04
C ARG A 17 19.10 -12.40 -8.57
N THR A 18 19.04 -13.47 -9.35
CA THR A 18 18.21 -14.65 -9.08
C THR A 18 18.47 -15.28 -7.71
N GLU A 19 19.68 -15.12 -7.17
CA GLU A 19 20.10 -15.61 -5.86
C GLU A 19 19.58 -14.78 -4.68
N HIS A 20 19.03 -13.59 -4.93
CA HIS A 20 18.54 -12.71 -3.88
C HIS A 20 17.22 -13.24 -3.30
N LYS A 21 17.08 -13.30 -1.97
CA LYS A 21 15.86 -13.80 -1.28
C LYS A 21 14.56 -13.10 -1.70
N LEU A 22 14.66 -11.87 -2.21
CA LEU A 22 13.52 -11.12 -2.73
C LEU A 22 13.03 -11.67 -4.07
N TYR A 23 13.93 -12.18 -4.91
CA TYR A 23 13.61 -12.69 -6.24
C TYR A 23 12.65 -13.88 -6.17
N SER A 24 12.92 -14.85 -5.29
CA SER A 24 12.03 -16.01 -5.10
C SER A 24 10.63 -15.57 -4.65
N ARG A 25 10.54 -14.64 -3.69
CA ARG A 25 9.26 -14.11 -3.22
C ARG A 25 8.48 -13.34 -4.29
N LEU A 26 9.17 -12.56 -5.13
CA LEU A 26 8.53 -11.86 -6.24
C LEU A 26 8.01 -12.84 -7.30
N ARG A 27 8.75 -13.91 -7.57
CA ARG A 27 8.32 -14.97 -8.49
C ARG A 27 7.10 -15.71 -7.97
N GLU A 28 7.10 -16.12 -6.71
CA GLU A 28 5.93 -16.73 -6.06
C GLU A 28 4.71 -15.80 -6.11
N LEU A 29 4.91 -14.51 -5.87
CA LEU A 29 3.84 -13.52 -5.93
C LEU A 29 3.33 -13.30 -7.36
N TYR A 30 4.21 -13.29 -8.35
CA TYR A 30 3.86 -13.21 -9.78
C TYR A 30 3.01 -14.42 -10.21
N ASP A 31 3.46 -15.63 -9.89
CA ASP A 31 2.74 -16.86 -10.22
C ASP A 31 1.38 -16.90 -9.52
N PHE A 32 1.33 -16.48 -8.25
CA PHE A 32 0.07 -16.36 -7.51
C PHE A 32 -0.88 -15.33 -8.16
N TYR A 33 -0.38 -14.15 -8.54
CA TYR A 33 -1.18 -13.12 -9.21
C TYR A 33 -1.81 -13.67 -10.50
N ARG A 34 -1.01 -14.29 -11.36
CA ARG A 34 -1.49 -14.88 -12.62
C ARG A 34 -2.56 -15.93 -12.39
N ASN A 35 -2.38 -16.78 -11.38
CA ASN A 35 -3.36 -17.81 -11.05
C ASN A 35 -4.68 -17.23 -10.50
N GLN A 36 -4.65 -16.09 -9.79
CA GLN A 36 -5.85 -15.48 -9.21
C GLN A 36 -6.62 -14.60 -10.20
N PHE A 37 -5.92 -13.91 -11.11
CA PHE A 37 -6.52 -12.89 -11.97
C PHE A 37 -6.50 -13.24 -13.46
N GLY A 38 -5.72 -14.24 -13.88
CA GLY A 38 -5.63 -14.66 -15.29
C GLY A 38 -4.81 -13.72 -16.18
N ASP A 39 -4.15 -12.71 -15.61
CA ASP A 39 -3.34 -11.71 -16.31
C ASP A 39 -2.00 -11.51 -15.61
N GLU A 40 -1.06 -10.81 -16.25
CA GLU A 40 0.24 -10.47 -15.68
C GLU A 40 0.18 -9.16 -14.87
N PRO A 41 0.89 -9.07 -13.73
CA PRO A 41 0.99 -7.80 -13.01
C PRO A 41 1.83 -6.80 -13.81
N GLU A 42 1.39 -5.55 -13.83
CA GLU A 42 2.07 -4.46 -14.55
C GLU A 42 3.29 -3.96 -13.77
N PHE A 43 3.21 -3.93 -12.44
CA PHE A 43 4.32 -3.51 -11.60
C PHE A 43 4.24 -4.14 -10.21
N PHE A 44 5.35 -4.00 -9.47
CA PHE A 44 5.46 -4.44 -8.10
C PHE A 44 5.73 -3.26 -7.16
N VAL A 45 5.19 -3.32 -5.95
CA VAL A 45 5.51 -2.39 -4.87
C VAL A 45 6.18 -3.15 -3.75
N ARG A 46 7.31 -2.64 -3.27
CA ARG A 46 7.95 -3.12 -2.05
C ARG A 46 7.92 -2.03 -1.00
N MET A 47 7.32 -2.34 0.15
CA MET A 47 7.32 -1.45 1.31
C MET A 47 7.94 -2.16 2.52
N PRO A 48 9.12 -1.74 3.00
CA PRO A 48 9.74 -2.35 4.18
C PRO A 48 8.95 -2.02 5.45
N GLY A 49 9.01 -2.92 6.42
CA GLY A 49 8.67 -2.60 7.80
C GLY A 49 9.73 -1.68 8.41
N ARG A 50 9.51 -1.28 9.66
CA ARG A 50 10.47 -0.47 10.40
C ARG A 50 10.50 -0.84 11.88
N VAL A 51 11.69 -0.80 12.45
CA VAL A 51 11.89 -0.84 13.90
C VAL A 51 12.25 0.55 14.38
N ASN A 52 11.70 0.96 15.52
CA ASN A 52 12.09 2.20 16.16
C ASN A 52 13.29 1.91 17.09
N ILE A 53 14.44 2.54 16.86
CA ILE A 53 15.61 2.33 17.71
C ILE A 53 15.45 3.11 19.02
N ILE A 54 14.98 4.36 18.92
CA ILE A 54 14.67 5.22 20.06
C ILE A 54 13.59 6.26 19.69
N GLY A 55 12.77 6.62 20.68
CA GLY A 55 11.69 7.60 20.52
C GLY A 55 10.33 6.93 20.31
N GLU A 56 10.00 5.90 21.08
CA GLU A 56 8.64 5.37 21.09
C GLU A 56 7.71 6.36 21.81
N HIS A 57 6.49 6.55 21.30
CA HIS A 57 5.47 7.41 21.89
C HIS A 57 5.83 8.91 21.99
N VAL A 58 6.79 9.40 21.21
CA VAL A 58 7.13 10.84 21.15
C VAL A 58 6.90 11.45 19.76
N ASP A 59 6.69 10.61 18.75
CA ASP A 59 6.41 11.00 17.37
C ASP A 59 5.12 11.81 17.24
N TYR A 60 4.05 11.38 17.92
CA TYR A 60 2.78 12.11 17.95
C TYR A 60 2.86 13.44 18.73
N CYS A 61 3.91 13.65 19.52
CA CYS A 61 4.20 14.93 20.19
C CYS A 61 5.06 15.87 19.33
N GLY A 62 5.43 15.47 18.11
CA GLY A 62 6.27 16.27 17.21
C GLY A 62 7.77 16.23 17.54
N TYR A 63 8.20 15.32 18.41
CA TYR A 63 9.62 15.12 18.69
C TYR A 63 10.27 14.20 17.65
N PRO A 64 11.58 14.38 17.39
CA PRO A 64 12.32 13.51 16.48
C PRO A 64 12.39 12.08 17.02
N VAL A 65 12.35 11.11 16.09
CA VAL A 65 12.50 9.68 16.35
C VAL A 65 13.60 9.09 15.47
N LEU A 66 14.17 7.94 15.85
CA LEU A 66 15.22 7.28 15.09
C LEU A 66 14.78 5.87 14.62
N PRO A 67 13.96 5.78 13.55
CA PRO A 67 13.56 4.51 12.99
C PRO A 67 14.60 3.98 11.99
N MET A 68 14.57 2.66 11.79
CA MET A 68 15.34 1.98 10.76
C MET A 68 14.44 1.00 10.00
N ALA A 69 14.51 1.04 8.66
CA ALA A 69 13.84 0.05 7.82
C ALA A 69 14.47 -1.34 8.02
N ILE A 70 13.63 -2.37 8.00
CA ILE A 70 14.07 -3.77 8.13
C ILE A 70 13.92 -4.52 6.80
N ASP A 71 14.54 -5.68 6.70
CA ASP A 71 14.48 -6.52 5.50
C ASP A 71 13.08 -7.05 5.21
N GLN A 72 12.30 -7.31 6.27
CA GLN A 72 10.91 -7.73 6.15
C GLN A 72 10.07 -6.63 5.52
N CYS A 73 9.21 -7.00 4.58
CA CYS A 73 8.45 -6.07 3.77
C CYS A 73 7.08 -6.64 3.36
N ILE A 74 6.20 -5.72 2.99
CA ILE A 74 5.02 -5.99 2.17
C ILE A 74 5.43 -5.90 0.71
N LEU A 75 5.05 -6.90 -0.08
CA LEU A 75 5.16 -6.92 -1.53
C LEU A 75 3.75 -6.93 -2.12
N LEU A 76 3.54 -6.08 -3.12
CA LEU A 76 2.33 -6.06 -3.94
C LEU A 76 2.71 -6.38 -5.38
N ALA A 77 1.91 -7.20 -6.04
CA ALA A 77 1.84 -7.30 -7.50
C ALA A 77 0.54 -6.63 -7.92
N VAL A 78 0.63 -5.66 -8.82
CA VAL A 78 -0.44 -4.73 -9.15
C VAL A 78 -0.71 -4.77 -10.64
N GLY A 79 -1.98 -4.90 -11.00
CA GLY A 79 -2.48 -4.56 -12.32
C GLY A 79 -3.70 -3.67 -12.16
N HIS A 80 -3.91 -2.74 -13.08
CA HIS A 80 -5.02 -1.82 -13.05
C HIS A 80 -5.91 -2.00 -14.27
N ASN A 81 -7.17 -1.60 -14.14
CA ASN A 81 -8.11 -1.62 -15.23
C ASN A 81 -8.88 -0.30 -15.22
N ALA A 82 -8.54 0.57 -16.17
CA ALA A 82 -9.16 1.88 -16.33
C ALA A 82 -10.64 1.82 -16.76
N GLU A 83 -11.09 0.67 -17.26
CA GLU A 83 -12.47 0.47 -17.72
C GLU A 83 -13.44 0.12 -16.57
N ASN A 84 -12.93 -0.29 -15.41
CA ASN A 84 -13.75 -0.59 -14.23
C ASN A 84 -13.28 0.16 -12.98
N SER A 85 -14.07 0.07 -11.90
CA SER A 85 -13.80 0.71 -10.61
C SER A 85 -13.60 -0.31 -9.48
N PHE A 86 -13.44 -1.60 -9.78
CA PHE A 86 -13.36 -2.62 -8.74
C PHE A 86 -11.94 -2.73 -8.19
N LEU A 87 -11.83 -2.71 -6.87
CA LEU A 87 -10.63 -3.14 -6.15
C LEU A 87 -10.79 -4.61 -5.77
N GLN A 88 -9.80 -5.44 -6.13
CA GLN A 88 -9.71 -6.83 -5.73
C GLN A 88 -8.39 -7.07 -5.00
N LEU A 89 -8.47 -7.55 -3.76
CA LEU A 89 -7.30 -7.85 -2.92
C LEU A 89 -7.24 -9.36 -2.66
N ARG A 90 -6.08 -9.96 -2.96
CA ARG A 90 -5.76 -11.37 -2.70
C ARG A 90 -4.46 -11.45 -1.91
N ASN A 91 -4.41 -12.33 -0.92
CA ASN A 91 -3.20 -12.54 -0.13
C ASN A 91 -2.68 -13.96 -0.35
N VAL A 92 -1.35 -14.12 -0.48
CA VAL A 92 -0.71 -15.44 -0.64
C VAL A 92 -1.02 -16.36 0.56
N GLU A 93 -1.12 -15.81 1.77
CA GLU A 93 -1.53 -16.54 2.97
C GLU A 93 -3.08 -16.66 3.06
N THR A 94 -3.70 -17.33 2.08
CA THR A 94 -5.16 -17.42 1.91
C THR A 94 -5.93 -18.00 3.10
N LYS A 95 -5.28 -18.84 3.92
CA LYS A 95 -5.86 -19.41 5.15
C LYS A 95 -6.01 -18.39 6.26
N ARG A 96 -5.16 -17.35 6.25
CA ARG A 96 -5.05 -16.34 7.30
C ARG A 96 -5.76 -15.06 6.95
N TYR A 97 -5.67 -14.66 5.67
CA TYR A 97 -6.20 -13.40 5.18
C TYR A 97 -7.23 -13.68 4.10
N GLU A 98 -8.48 -13.33 4.38
CA GLU A 98 -9.60 -13.51 3.46
C GLU A 98 -9.45 -12.61 2.22
N ASN A 99 -9.97 -13.09 1.09
CA ASN A 99 -10.04 -12.30 -0.14
C ASN A 99 -11.06 -11.17 0.01
N PHE A 100 -10.79 -10.04 -0.64
CA PHE A 100 -11.65 -8.87 -0.56
C PHE A 100 -11.91 -8.27 -1.94
N LYS A 101 -13.13 -7.77 -2.17
CA LYS A 101 -13.53 -7.05 -3.38
C LYS A 101 -14.51 -5.93 -3.01
N CYS A 102 -14.31 -4.73 -3.55
CA CYS A 102 -15.27 -3.64 -3.44
C CYS A 102 -15.29 -2.78 -4.71
N ASP A 103 -16.37 -2.02 -4.89
CA ASP A 103 -16.43 -0.94 -5.88
C ASP A 103 -15.84 0.34 -5.26
N LEU A 104 -14.83 0.91 -5.92
CA LEU A 104 -14.16 2.12 -5.48
C LEU A 104 -15.04 3.38 -5.61
N ASN A 105 -16.10 3.35 -6.42
CA ASN A 105 -17.08 4.45 -6.48
C ASN A 105 -17.86 4.61 -5.16
N ALA A 106 -18.03 3.51 -4.42
CA ALA A 106 -18.78 3.47 -3.17
C ALA A 106 -17.88 3.06 -2.00
N LEU A 107 -16.64 3.57 -1.99
CA LEU A 107 -15.65 3.21 -0.98
C LEU A 107 -16.09 3.70 0.43
N SER A 108 -16.55 2.77 1.27
CA SER A 108 -16.76 2.99 2.70
C SER A 108 -15.72 2.23 3.52
N ILE A 109 -15.32 2.82 4.65
CA ILE A 109 -14.43 2.16 5.61
C ILE A 109 -15.17 2.07 6.94
N ASP A 110 -15.93 0.98 7.07
CA ASP A 110 -16.72 0.71 8.25
C ASP A 110 -15.88 -0.03 9.29
N LEU A 111 -15.86 0.52 10.50
CA LEU A 111 -15.24 -0.09 11.65
C LEU A 111 -16.20 -1.16 12.17
N PRO A 112 -15.80 -2.44 12.24
CA PRO A 112 -16.66 -3.43 12.86
C PRO A 112 -16.80 -3.10 14.35
N HIS A 113 -18.04 -3.11 14.85
CA HIS A 113 -18.35 -2.88 16.26
C HIS A 113 -17.73 -3.94 17.19
N THR A 114 -17.38 -5.11 16.65
CA THR A 114 -16.76 -6.23 17.37
C THR A 114 -15.75 -6.95 16.46
N GLY A 115 -14.68 -7.52 17.00
CA GLY A 115 -13.76 -8.41 16.26
C GLY A 115 -12.52 -7.76 15.61
N GLY A 116 -12.23 -6.49 15.91
CA GLY A 116 -11.05 -5.79 15.39
C GLY A 116 -11.12 -5.53 13.87
N PRO A 117 -10.28 -4.63 13.33
CA PRO A 117 -10.31 -4.31 11.92
C PRO A 117 -9.81 -5.47 11.07
N LYS A 118 -10.53 -5.75 9.97
CA LYS A 118 -10.07 -6.68 8.94
C LYS A 118 -8.81 -6.14 8.26
N TRP A 119 -7.94 -7.03 7.80
CA TRP A 119 -6.64 -6.67 7.25
C TRP A 119 -6.75 -5.70 6.05
N TYR A 120 -7.77 -5.88 5.20
CA TYR A 120 -7.98 -5.05 4.01
C TYR A 120 -8.35 -3.61 4.37
N ASN A 121 -8.89 -3.34 5.55
CA ASN A 121 -9.20 -1.97 5.99
C ASN A 121 -7.96 -1.08 6.06
N TYR A 122 -6.80 -1.64 6.40
CA TYR A 122 -5.53 -0.91 6.34
C TYR A 122 -5.16 -0.53 4.90
N TYR A 123 -5.39 -1.41 3.93
CA TYR A 123 -5.18 -1.10 2.51
C TYR A 123 -6.14 0.01 2.06
N LEU A 124 -7.42 -0.10 2.42
CA LEU A 124 -8.44 0.89 2.06
C LEU A 124 -8.11 2.29 2.61
N CYS A 125 -7.49 2.41 3.78
CA CYS A 125 -7.03 3.72 4.27
C CYS A 125 -6.07 4.39 3.30
N GLY A 126 -5.08 3.67 2.78
CA GLY A 126 -4.12 4.23 1.83
C GLY A 126 -4.75 4.64 0.50
N VAL A 127 -5.70 3.85 0.00
CA VAL A 127 -6.48 4.19 -1.21
C VAL A 127 -7.30 5.47 -0.97
N LYS A 128 -8.03 5.51 0.16
CA LYS A 128 -8.90 6.64 0.50
C LYS A 128 -8.12 7.94 0.60
N GLY A 129 -6.98 7.97 1.29
CA GLY A 129 -6.23 9.22 1.43
C GLY A 129 -5.61 9.71 0.13
N ILE A 130 -5.28 8.83 -0.83
CA ILE A 130 -4.91 9.27 -2.18
C ILE A 130 -6.11 9.89 -2.89
N TYR A 131 -7.29 9.29 -2.82
CA TYR A 131 -8.49 9.86 -3.47
C TYR A 131 -8.88 11.21 -2.87
N GLU A 132 -8.81 11.36 -1.54
CA GLU A 132 -9.06 12.64 -0.87
C GLU A 132 -8.03 13.71 -1.31
N GLN A 133 -6.76 13.33 -1.46
CA GLN A 133 -5.72 14.26 -1.95
C GLN A 133 -6.01 14.69 -3.41
N ILE A 134 -6.29 13.74 -4.30
CA ILE A 134 -6.60 14.04 -5.70
C ILE A 134 -7.84 14.94 -5.80
N GLN A 135 -8.86 14.67 -5.00
CA GLN A 135 -10.08 15.47 -4.96
C GLN A 135 -9.79 16.91 -4.52
N GLN A 136 -8.95 17.10 -3.50
CA GLN A 136 -8.55 18.43 -3.05
C GLN A 136 -7.76 19.20 -4.12
N GLU A 137 -6.86 18.53 -4.84
CA GLU A 137 -6.07 19.13 -5.92
C GLU A 137 -6.92 19.47 -7.16
N ASN A 138 -8.01 18.73 -7.39
CA ASN A 138 -8.94 18.93 -8.51
C ASN A 138 -10.19 19.77 -8.14
N ASN A 139 -10.08 20.72 -7.22
CA ASN A 139 -11.18 21.62 -6.82
C ASN A 139 -12.45 20.89 -6.32
N ASN A 140 -12.29 19.73 -5.68
CA ASN A 140 -13.36 18.84 -5.21
C ASN A 140 -14.21 18.17 -6.29
N GLU A 141 -13.78 18.19 -7.55
CA GLU A 141 -14.46 17.44 -8.60
C GLU A 141 -14.36 15.92 -8.36
N PRO A 142 -15.44 15.16 -8.62
CA PRO A 142 -15.45 13.73 -8.42
C PRO A 142 -14.47 13.03 -9.38
N LEU A 143 -13.47 12.37 -8.80
CA LEU A 143 -12.53 11.56 -9.56
C LEU A 143 -13.21 10.26 -10.01
N ARG A 144 -12.97 9.85 -11.26
CA ARG A 144 -13.28 8.48 -11.70
C ARG A 144 -12.25 7.51 -11.09
N PRO A 145 -12.65 6.58 -10.22
CA PRO A 145 -11.75 5.58 -9.67
C PRO A 145 -11.23 4.66 -10.77
N ILE A 146 -9.97 4.24 -10.64
CA ILE A 146 -9.37 3.22 -11.51
C ILE A 146 -9.38 1.89 -10.75
N GLY A 147 -9.95 0.86 -11.37
CA GLY A 147 -9.98 -0.49 -10.81
C GLY A 147 -8.58 -1.08 -10.66
N MET A 148 -8.38 -1.89 -9.62
CA MET A 148 -7.07 -2.46 -9.30
C MET A 148 -7.21 -3.90 -8.84
N ASN A 149 -6.40 -4.78 -9.42
CA ASN A 149 -6.17 -6.14 -8.96
C ASN A 149 -4.83 -6.17 -8.22
N ILE A 150 -4.87 -6.60 -6.97
CA ILE A 150 -3.71 -6.60 -6.07
C ILE A 150 -3.52 -7.99 -5.48
N ALA A 151 -2.35 -8.58 -5.72
CA ALA A 151 -1.87 -9.71 -4.93
C ALA A 151 -0.85 -9.22 -3.90
N LEU A 152 -0.92 -9.76 -2.69
CA LEU A 152 -0.11 -9.35 -1.55
C LEU A 152 0.69 -10.50 -0.96
N SER A 153 1.96 -10.25 -0.65
CA SER A 153 2.83 -11.11 0.17
C SER A 153 3.55 -10.27 1.24
N GLY A 154 3.27 -10.54 2.52
CA GLY A 154 3.94 -9.92 3.66
C GLY A 154 4.79 -10.92 4.43
N ASN A 155 5.98 -10.51 4.87
CA ASN A 155 6.78 -11.32 5.81
C ASN A 155 7.18 -10.55 7.07
N ILE A 156 6.54 -9.39 7.32
CA ILE A 156 6.68 -8.65 8.58
C ILE A 156 5.83 -9.37 9.62
N PRO A 157 6.39 -9.83 10.75
CA PRO A 157 5.62 -10.44 11.82
C PRO A 157 4.50 -9.48 12.28
N PRO A 158 3.23 -9.87 12.19
CA PRO A 158 2.14 -8.98 12.59
C PRO A 158 2.11 -8.80 14.11
N ALA A 159 1.60 -7.64 14.55
CA ALA A 159 1.44 -7.28 15.97
C ALA A 159 2.74 -7.35 16.81
N SER A 160 3.90 -7.14 16.19
CA SER A 160 5.22 -7.25 16.83
C SER A 160 5.92 -5.90 17.09
N GLY A 161 5.22 -4.77 16.90
CA GLY A 161 5.83 -3.44 16.92
C GLY A 161 6.66 -3.10 15.67
N LEU A 162 6.71 -3.99 14.68
CA LEU A 162 7.47 -3.81 13.42
C LEU A 162 6.70 -3.08 12.30
N SER A 163 5.58 -2.43 12.65
CA SER A 163 4.78 -1.60 11.73
C SER A 163 4.24 -2.30 10.48
N SER A 164 3.81 -3.56 10.59
CA SER A 164 3.20 -4.29 9.47
C SER A 164 1.96 -3.59 8.91
N SER A 165 1.13 -2.98 9.76
CA SER A 165 -0.05 -2.20 9.36
C SER A 165 0.33 -0.92 8.62
N SER A 166 1.30 -0.16 9.15
CA SER A 166 1.80 1.06 8.50
C SER A 166 2.46 0.76 7.16
N ALA A 167 3.19 -0.35 7.04
CA ALA A 167 3.79 -0.79 5.79
C ALA A 167 2.71 -1.15 4.75
N LEU A 168 1.60 -1.78 5.16
CA LEU A 168 0.48 -2.08 4.27
C LEU A 168 -0.23 -0.81 3.78
N VAL A 169 -0.56 0.12 4.70
CA VAL A 169 -1.15 1.42 4.34
C VAL A 169 -0.24 2.16 3.36
N SER A 170 1.07 2.17 3.64
CA SER A 170 2.06 2.83 2.80
C SER A 170 2.21 2.21 1.42
N ALA A 171 2.18 0.87 1.33
CA ALA A 171 2.18 0.16 0.06
C ALA A 171 0.93 0.48 -0.77
N ALA A 172 -0.24 0.61 -0.13
CA ALA A 172 -1.48 1.00 -0.79
C ALA A 172 -1.42 2.43 -1.33
N VAL A 173 -0.91 3.40 -0.55
CA VAL A 173 -0.69 4.78 -1.00
C VAL A 173 0.21 4.80 -2.24
N LEU A 174 1.34 4.09 -2.20
CA LEU A 174 2.27 4.00 -3.32
C LEU A 174 1.63 3.39 -4.58
N ALA A 175 0.91 2.27 -4.43
CA ALA A 175 0.24 1.61 -5.54
C ALA A 175 -0.83 2.51 -6.17
N THR A 176 -1.71 3.09 -5.36
CA THR A 176 -2.80 3.95 -5.86
C THR A 176 -2.26 5.23 -6.50
N ALA A 177 -1.25 5.86 -5.89
CA ALA A 177 -0.62 7.05 -6.48
C ALA A 177 0.01 6.76 -7.84
N TYR A 178 0.65 5.59 -7.99
CA TYR A 178 1.25 5.18 -9.25
C TYR A 178 0.20 4.90 -10.32
N VAL A 179 -0.87 4.17 -9.97
CA VAL A 179 -1.99 3.88 -10.89
C VAL A 179 -2.64 5.17 -11.39
N HIS A 180 -2.77 6.18 -10.53
CA HIS A 180 -3.32 7.49 -10.88
C HIS A 180 -2.28 8.47 -11.47
N GLN A 181 -1.04 8.02 -11.70
CA GLN A 181 0.05 8.80 -12.29
C GLN A 181 0.30 10.14 -11.58
N LEU A 182 0.19 10.15 -10.25
CA LEU A 182 0.34 11.37 -9.48
C LEU A 182 1.81 11.82 -9.42
N PRO A 183 2.11 13.09 -9.71
CA PRO A 183 3.45 13.64 -9.53
C PRO A 183 3.69 13.92 -8.03
N LEU A 184 4.03 12.89 -7.27
CA LEU A 184 4.30 13.04 -5.83
C LEU A 184 5.77 13.31 -5.56
N GLU A 185 6.15 14.56 -5.30
CA GLU A 185 7.50 14.85 -4.81
C GLU A 185 7.77 14.05 -3.52
N ARG A 186 9.01 13.61 -3.29
CA ARG A 186 9.36 12.75 -2.14
C ARG A 186 8.86 13.27 -0.79
N LYS A 187 8.87 14.60 -0.60
CA LYS A 187 8.35 15.25 0.62
C LYS A 187 6.84 15.12 0.74
N GLN A 188 6.12 15.36 -0.35
CA GLN A 188 4.66 15.20 -0.40
C GLN A 188 4.29 13.74 -0.18
N LEU A 189 4.95 12.81 -0.88
CA LEU A 189 4.74 11.38 -0.67
C LEU A 189 4.96 10.98 0.79
N ALA A 190 6.05 11.42 1.42
CA ALA A 190 6.30 11.15 2.83
C ALA A 190 5.20 11.73 3.75
N ALA A 191 4.75 12.96 3.48
CA ALA A 191 3.66 13.59 4.22
C ALA A 191 2.34 12.82 4.06
N THR A 192 1.98 12.43 2.83
CA THR A 192 0.78 11.64 2.51
C THR A 192 0.84 10.27 3.19
N LEU A 193 1.99 9.59 3.14
CA LEU A 193 2.20 8.31 3.83
C LEU A 193 2.00 8.47 5.34
N CYS A 194 2.64 9.47 5.96
CA CYS A 194 2.49 9.74 7.38
C CYS A 194 1.04 10.05 7.78
N ALA A 195 0.34 10.88 7.01
CA ALA A 195 -1.05 11.23 7.28
C ALA A 195 -1.97 10.01 7.21
N ASN A 196 -1.80 9.17 6.19
CA ASN A 196 -2.59 7.94 6.01
C ASN A 196 -2.31 6.90 7.09
N VAL A 197 -1.05 6.71 7.46
CA VAL A 197 -0.65 5.83 8.57
C VAL A 197 -1.21 6.34 9.89
N ALA A 198 -1.15 7.64 10.15
CA ALA A 198 -1.72 8.25 11.35
C ALA A 198 -3.25 8.10 11.39
N PHE A 199 -3.93 8.28 10.26
CA PHE A 199 -5.37 8.04 10.14
C PHE A 199 -5.73 6.58 10.47
N ALA A 200 -5.04 5.63 9.85
CA ALA A 200 -5.23 4.21 10.14
C ALA A 200 -4.92 3.88 11.61
N THR A 201 -3.85 4.44 12.18
CA THR A 201 -3.46 4.20 13.57
C THR A 201 -4.46 4.80 14.56
N ARG A 202 -4.97 6.01 14.34
CA ARG A 202 -6.04 6.58 15.18
C ARG A 202 -7.33 5.78 15.11
N ARG A 203 -7.62 5.19 13.94
CA ARG A 203 -8.85 4.43 13.70
C ARG A 203 -8.75 2.97 14.15
N TYR A 204 -7.55 2.39 14.18
CA TYR A 204 -7.31 0.95 14.36
C TYR A 204 -6.23 0.55 15.37
N GLY A 205 -5.39 1.48 15.80
CA GLY A 205 -4.21 1.22 16.65
C GLY A 205 -4.49 1.25 18.15
N GLY A 206 -5.75 1.46 18.56
CA GLY A 206 -6.17 1.47 19.96
C GLY A 206 -6.74 0.13 20.44
N GLN A 207 -6.02 -0.98 20.26
CA GLN A 207 -6.29 -2.25 20.93
C GLN A 207 -5.04 -2.77 21.62
#